data_AF-A0A7V9L6U6-F1
#
_entry.id   AF-A0A7V9L6U6-F1
#
_cell.length_a   1.000
_cell.length_b   1.000
_cell.length_c   1.000
_cell.angle_alpha   90.00
_cell.angle_beta   90.00
_cell.angle_gamma   90.00
#
_symmetry.space_group_name_H-M   'P 1'
#
loop_
_entity.id
_entity.type
_entity.pdbx_description
1 polymer ?
#
loop_
_entity_poly.entity_id
_entity_poly.type
_entity_poly.pdbx_seq_one_letter_code
_entity_poly.pdbx_strand_id
1 'polypeptide(L)'
;VYIDDVVDAVFATVDKKLDRGQIIQLVDPDAMTQSDVLELAGGNKKRLSIPRSVVFALGKLSELPLKLLKRASPIAEYRLRSALSQVEYRSDIAKTLLGWEPKVGVREGLRRTIVGS
;
A
#
# COMPACT_ATOMS: atom_id res chain seq x y z
N VAL A 1 4.46 2.19 1.70
CA VAL A 1 5.34 2.48 2.86
C VAL A 1 5.29 1.29 3.82
N TYR A 2 6.42 0.94 4.43
CA TYR A 2 6.50 -0.15 5.42
C TYR A 2 6.08 0.35 6.81
N ILE A 3 5.54 -0.54 7.65
CA ILE A 3 4.87 -0.12 8.90
C ILE A 3 5.84 0.49 9.92
N ASP A 4 7.06 -0.03 10.05
CA ASP A 4 8.04 0.50 10.99
C ASP A 4 8.46 1.92 10.60
N ASP A 5 8.53 2.21 9.29
CA ASP A 5 8.83 3.56 8.79
C ASP A 5 7.69 4.54 9.12
N VAL A 6 6.44 4.08 9.11
CA VAL A 6 5.29 4.90 9.55
C VAL A 6 5.38 5.21 11.03
N VAL A 7 5.71 4.21 11.86
CA VAL A 7 5.89 4.40 13.30
C VAL A 7 7.01 5.41 13.56
N ASP A 8 8.15 5.26 12.88
CA ASP A 8 9.26 6.21 12.94
C ASP A 8 8.84 7.64 12.55
N ALA A 9 8.03 7.79 11.50
CA ALA A 9 7.52 9.10 11.10
C ALA A 9 6.64 9.74 12.16
N VAL A 10 5.80 8.95 12.84
CA VAL A 10 4.96 9.42 13.95
C VAL A 10 5.84 9.90 15.10
N PHE A 11 6.87 9.14 15.48
CA PHE A 11 7.81 9.58 16.51
C PHE A 11 8.59 10.83 16.10
N ALA A 12 8.95 10.97 14.83
CA ALA A 12 9.60 12.18 14.31
C ALA A 12 8.75 13.45 14.46
N THR A 13 7.43 13.33 14.69
CA THR A 13 6.55 14.48 14.96
C THR A 13 6.60 14.99 16.39
N VAL A 14 7.00 14.15 17.35
CA VAL A 14 6.90 14.45 18.80
C VAL A 14 7.71 15.69 19.19
N ASP A 15 8.88 15.86 18.58
CA ASP A 15 9.78 16.98 18.88
C ASP A 15 9.61 18.16 17.90
N LYS A 16 8.59 18.13 17.03
CA LYS A 16 8.38 19.14 15.98
C LYS A 16 7.20 20.04 16.33
N LYS A 17 7.38 21.34 16.09
CA LYS A 17 6.27 22.30 16.11
C LYS A 17 5.51 22.18 14.79
N LEU A 18 4.49 21.32 14.79
CA LEU A 18 3.56 21.19 13.67
C LEU A 18 2.38 22.15 13.86
N ASP A 19 1.90 22.73 12.77
CA ASP A 19 0.70 23.58 12.80
C ASP A 19 -0.55 22.70 12.89
N ARG A 20 -1.60 23.21 13.58
CA ARG A 20 -2.87 22.49 13.68
C ARG A 20 -3.49 22.28 12.29
N GLY A 21 -3.82 21.03 11.98
CA GLY A 21 -4.52 20.64 10.75
C GLY A 21 -3.61 20.27 9.57
N GLN A 22 -2.29 20.22 9.76
CA GLN A 22 -1.38 19.76 8.70
C GLN A 22 -1.57 18.27 8.42
N ILE A 23 -1.79 17.93 7.14
CA ILE A 23 -1.86 16.55 6.65
C ILE A 23 -0.51 16.22 6.00
N ILE A 24 0.20 15.26 6.59
CA ILE A 24 1.49 14.79 6.07
C ILE A 24 1.29 13.43 5.44
N GLN A 25 1.57 13.32 4.14
CA GLN A 25 1.52 12.04 3.42
C GLN A 25 2.90 11.38 3.49
N LEU A 26 2.92 10.13 3.96
CA LEU A 26 4.13 9.34 4.04
C LEU A 26 4.21 8.45 2.81
N VAL A 27 5.16 8.75 1.92
CA VAL A 27 5.37 8.00 0.69
C VAL A 27 6.82 7.57 0.62
N ASP A 28 7.03 6.31 0.23
CA ASP A 28 8.36 5.79 0.00
C ASP A 28 8.91 6.31 -1.33
N PRO A 29 10.16 6.78 -1.39
CA PRO A 29 10.77 7.23 -2.65
C PRO A 29 11.01 6.08 -3.65
N ASP A 30 11.12 4.82 -3.21
CA ASP A 30 11.25 3.68 -4.13
C ASP A 30 9.87 3.35 -4.75
N ALA A 31 9.71 3.71 -6.02
CA ALA A 31 8.48 3.45 -6.77
C ALA A 31 8.44 1.98 -7.22
N MET A 32 7.78 1.13 -6.43
CA MET A 32 7.57 -0.27 -6.80
C MET A 32 6.33 -0.43 -7.67
N THR A 33 6.49 -1.08 -8.82
CA THR A 33 5.37 -1.51 -9.65
C THR A 33 4.72 -2.78 -9.11
N GLN A 34 3.51 -3.09 -9.56
CA GLN A 34 2.85 -4.35 -9.23
C GLN A 34 3.69 -5.57 -9.65
N SER A 35 4.43 -5.46 -10.75
CA SER A 35 5.33 -6.52 -11.23
C SER A 35 6.47 -6.77 -10.26
N ASP A 36 7.08 -5.71 -9.72
CA ASP A 36 8.21 -5.82 -8.77
C ASP A 36 7.77 -6.50 -7.48
N VAL A 37 6.57 -6.18 -6.98
CA VAL A 37 6.00 -6.84 -5.80
C VAL A 37 5.71 -8.31 -6.06
N LEU A 38 5.12 -8.63 -7.23
CA LEU A 38 4.82 -10.01 -7.61
C LEU A 38 6.08 -10.85 -7.82
N GLU A 39 7.16 -10.26 -8.31
CA GLU A 39 8.45 -10.94 -8.47
C GLU A 39 9.05 -11.30 -7.11
N LEU A 40 9.04 -10.36 -6.17
CA LEU A 40 9.56 -10.59 -4.82
C LEU A 40 8.69 -11.55 -3.99
N ALA A 41 7.37 -11.48 -4.11
CA ALA A 41 6.42 -12.31 -3.33
C ALA A 41 6.09 -13.67 -3.98
N GLY A 42 6.15 -13.74 -5.30
CA GLY A 42 5.64 -14.87 -6.08
C GLY A 42 6.69 -15.92 -6.45
N GLY A 43 7.98 -15.58 -6.40
CA GLY A 43 9.04 -16.43 -6.95
C GLY A 43 8.78 -16.78 -8.43
N ASN A 44 9.13 -18.00 -8.85
CA ASN A 44 8.97 -18.48 -10.24
C ASN A 44 7.54 -18.89 -10.65
N LYS A 45 6.50 -18.37 -10.00
CA LYS A 45 5.10 -18.73 -10.33
C LYS A 45 4.65 -18.08 -11.65
N LYS A 46 3.85 -18.82 -12.43
CA LYS A 46 3.31 -18.31 -13.70
C LYS A 46 2.39 -17.11 -13.47
N ARG A 47 2.66 -16.01 -14.16
CA ARG A 47 1.85 -14.78 -14.13
C ARG A 47 0.75 -14.85 -15.17
N LEU A 48 -0.50 -14.59 -14.77
CA LEU A 48 -1.63 -14.45 -15.69
C LEU A 48 -2.17 -13.02 -15.62
N SER A 49 -2.20 -12.34 -16.77
CA SER A 49 -2.81 -11.00 -16.87
C SER A 49 -4.29 -11.15 -17.16
N ILE A 50 -5.14 -10.69 -16.25
CA ILE A 50 -6.60 -10.75 -16.39
C ILE A 50 -7.12 -9.32 -16.61
N PRO A 51 -7.97 -9.07 -17.63
CA PRO A 51 -8.56 -7.75 -17.85
C PRO A 51 -9.34 -7.26 -16.62
N ARG A 52 -9.24 -5.95 -16.33
CA ARG A 52 -9.93 -5.32 -15.19
C ARG A 52 -11.43 -5.61 -15.19
N SER A 53 -12.08 -5.58 -16.36
CA SER A 53 -13.51 -5.86 -16.51
C SER A 53 -13.91 -7.24 -15.95
N VAL A 54 -13.09 -8.27 -16.21
CA VAL A 54 -13.32 -9.63 -15.71
C VAL A 54 -13.12 -9.68 -14.20
N VAL A 55 -12.07 -9.04 -13.68
CA VAL A 55 -11.82 -8.98 -12.23
C VAL A 55 -12.95 -8.27 -11.49
N PHE A 56 -13.44 -7.14 -12.03
CA PHE A 56 -14.58 -6.41 -11.46
C PHE A 56 -15.88 -7.20 -11.56
N ALA A 57 -16.13 -7.91 -12.66
CA ALA A 57 -17.31 -8.77 -12.80
C ALA A 57 -17.30 -9.92 -11.78
N LEU A 58 -16.16 -10.59 -11.63
CA LEU A 58 -15.96 -11.64 -10.61
C LEU A 58 -16.12 -11.09 -9.19
N GLY A 59 -15.56 -9.90 -8.92
CA GLY A 59 -15.75 -9.18 -7.66
C GLY A 59 -17.24 -8.95 -7.34
N LYS A 60 -17.99 -8.38 -8.29
CA LYS A 60 -19.44 -8.14 -8.13
C LYS A 60 -20.24 -9.43 -7.92
N LEU A 61 -19.90 -10.49 -8.65
CA LEU A 61 -20.54 -11.80 -8.47
C LEU A 61 -20.22 -12.41 -7.10
N SER A 62 -19.01 -12.16 -6.56
CA SER A 62 -18.62 -12.61 -5.21
C SER A 62 -19.30 -11.81 -4.08
N GLU A 63 -19.67 -10.55 -4.32
CA GLU A 63 -20.35 -9.72 -3.31
C GLU A 63 -21.79 -10.18 -3.03
N LEU A 64 -22.47 -10.80 -3.99
CA LEU A 64 -23.83 -11.31 -3.85
C LEU A 64 -23.98 -12.37 -2.73
N PRO A 65 -23.18 -13.46 -2.71
CA PRO A 65 -23.24 -14.43 -1.61
C PRO A 65 -22.64 -13.90 -0.30
N LEU A 66 -21.65 -13.00 -0.34
CA LEU A 66 -20.99 -12.48 0.87
C LEU A 66 -21.85 -11.43 1.62
N LYS A 67 -22.66 -10.65 0.90
CA LYS A 67 -23.70 -9.80 1.51
C LYS A 67 -24.73 -10.62 2.29
N LEU A 68 -25.08 -11.81 1.78
CA LEU A 68 -25.97 -12.74 2.48
C LEU A 68 -25.34 -13.30 3.77
N LEU A 69 -24.01 -13.43 3.80
CA LEU A 69 -23.22 -13.92 4.94
C LEU A 69 -22.74 -12.84 5.91
N LYS A 70 -23.10 -11.55 5.70
CA LYS A 70 -22.62 -10.39 6.48
C LYS A 70 -21.09 -10.33 6.67
N ARG A 71 -20.32 -10.92 5.76
CA ARG A 71 -18.85 -10.90 5.80
C ARG A 71 -18.30 -9.94 4.74
N ALA A 72 -17.35 -9.10 5.12
CA ALA A 72 -16.68 -8.21 4.20
C ALA A 72 -15.88 -9.03 3.17
N SER A 73 -16.17 -8.83 1.88
CA SER A 73 -15.43 -9.50 0.81
C SER A 73 -13.98 -8.98 0.73
N PRO A 74 -12.97 -9.86 0.70
CA PRO A 74 -11.57 -9.46 0.48
C PRO A 74 -11.36 -8.77 -0.89
N ILE A 75 -12.29 -9.00 -1.83
CA ILE A 75 -12.32 -8.52 -3.22
C ILE A 75 -13.44 -7.47 -3.38
N ALA A 76 -13.69 -6.65 -2.35
CA ALA A 76 -14.68 -5.58 -2.45
C ALA A 76 -14.26 -4.58 -3.56
N GLU A 77 -15.22 -4.13 -4.37
CA GLU A 77 -15.04 -3.21 -5.51
C GLU A 77 -14.21 -1.96 -5.14
N TYR A 78 -14.28 -1.53 -3.87
CA TYR A 78 -13.48 -0.44 -3.30
C TYR A 78 -11.98 -0.74 -3.26
N ARG A 79 -11.55 -1.95 -2.85
CA ARG A 79 -10.12 -2.32 -2.82
C ARG A 79 -9.54 -2.41 -4.22
N LEU A 80 -10.33 -2.89 -5.17
CA LEU A 80 -9.95 -2.89 -6.59
C LEU A 80 -9.82 -1.48 -7.15
N ARG A 81 -10.77 -0.58 -6.86
CA ARG A 81 -10.66 0.83 -7.28
C ARG A 81 -9.44 1.53 -6.66
N SER A 82 -9.20 1.35 -5.37
CA SER A 82 -8.05 1.95 -4.67
C SER A 82 -6.71 1.34 -5.11
N ALA A 83 -6.63 0.03 -5.34
CA ALA A 83 -5.41 -0.62 -5.82
C ALA A 83 -5.07 -0.24 -7.28
N LEU A 84 -6.08 0.16 -8.06
CA LEU A 84 -5.91 0.53 -9.47
C LEU A 84 -5.81 2.04 -9.70
N SER A 85 -6.05 2.86 -8.69
CA SER A 85 -5.77 4.30 -8.77
C SER A 85 -4.27 4.52 -8.66
N GLN A 86 -3.62 4.82 -9.78
CA GLN A 86 -2.26 5.35 -9.81
C GLN A 86 -2.30 6.76 -9.24
N VAL A 87 -2.08 6.89 -7.92
CA VAL A 87 -1.88 8.20 -7.32
C VAL A 87 -0.43 8.31 -6.92
N GLU A 88 0.32 9.08 -7.70
CA GLU A 88 1.68 9.49 -7.36
C GLU A 88 1.56 10.60 -6.32
N TYR A 89 1.91 10.28 -5.09
CA TYR A 89 1.96 11.24 -4.00
C TYR A 89 3.42 11.54 -3.71
N ARG A 90 3.79 12.83 -3.67
CA ARG A 90 5.16 13.26 -3.36
C ARG A 90 5.27 13.51 -1.85
N SER A 91 6.27 12.91 -1.21
CA SER A 91 6.51 13.01 0.24
C SER A 91 7.31 14.28 0.64
N ASP A 92 7.27 15.31 -0.20
CA ASP A 92 8.10 16.52 -0.06
C ASP A 92 7.91 17.18 1.32
N ILE A 93 6.68 17.12 1.84
CA ILE A 93 6.28 17.69 3.13
C ILE A 93 6.89 16.90 4.31
N ALA A 94 6.93 15.57 4.26
CA ALA A 94 7.50 14.77 5.34
C ALA A 94 9.02 15.01 5.46
N LYS A 95 9.72 15.11 4.33
CA LYS A 95 11.16 15.40 4.32
C LYS A 95 11.46 16.81 4.82
N THR A 96 10.70 17.81 4.37
CA THR A 96 10.95 19.22 4.73
C THR A 96 10.53 19.57 6.16
N LEU A 97 9.37 19.09 6.63
CA LEU A 97 8.86 19.43 7.96
C LEU A 97 9.39 18.52 9.06
N LEU A 98 9.50 17.22 8.79
CA LEU A 98 9.91 16.25 9.79
C LEU A 98 11.40 15.92 9.72
N GLY A 99 12.07 16.23 8.60
CA GLY A 99 13.41 15.71 8.32
C GLY A 99 13.41 14.19 8.16
N TRP A 100 12.25 13.62 7.82
CA TRP A 100 12.04 12.19 7.80
C TRP A 100 12.27 11.61 6.41
N GLU A 101 12.97 10.48 6.40
CA GLU A 101 13.08 9.56 5.27
C GLU A 101 12.87 8.13 5.80
N PRO A 102 12.25 7.23 5.01
CA PRO A 102 12.06 5.85 5.43
C PRO A 102 13.42 5.18 5.66
N LYS A 103 13.58 4.47 6.78
CA LYS A 103 14.83 3.80 7.17
C LYS A 103 14.92 2.40 6.59
N VAL A 104 13.80 1.71 6.51
CA VAL A 104 13.71 0.35 5.96
C VAL A 104 13.33 0.43 4.49
N GLY A 105 12.26 1.13 4.18
CA GLY A 105 11.74 1.26 2.83
C GLY A 105 10.91 0.05 2.38
N VAL A 106 10.10 0.23 1.33
CA VAL A 106 9.11 -0.76 0.87
C VAL A 106 9.77 -2.04 0.39
N ARG A 107 10.90 -1.97 -0.34
CA ARG A 107 11.59 -3.15 -0.88
C ARG A 107 12.12 -4.07 0.21
N GLU A 108 12.83 -3.51 1.19
CA GLU A 108 13.37 -4.28 2.30
C GLU A 108 12.27 -4.74 3.25
N GLY A 109 11.27 -3.90 3.52
CA GLY A 109 10.09 -4.27 4.31
C GLY A 109 9.35 -5.46 3.71
N LEU A 110 9.20 -5.48 2.39
CA LEU A 110 8.60 -6.59 1.65
C LEU A 110 9.45 -7.87 1.78
N ARG A 111 10.77 -7.77 1.63
CA ARG A 111 11.70 -8.90 1.82
C ARG A 111 11.57 -9.51 3.22
N ARG A 112 11.54 -8.68 4.28
CA ARG A 112 11.38 -9.12 5.67
C ARG A 112 10.06 -9.84 5.90
N THR A 113 8.99 -9.34 5.29
CA THR A 113 7.64 -9.90 5.47
C THR A 113 7.50 -11.26 4.78
N ILE A 114 8.01 -11.39 3.54
CA ILE A 114 7.86 -12.64 2.76
C ILE A 114 8.79 -13.74 3.27
N VAL A 115 10.05 -13.43 3.62
CA VAL A 115 11.01 -14.43 4.10
C VAL A 115 10.70 -14.90 5.53
N GLY A 116 10.00 -14.07 6.32
CA GLY A 116 9.56 -14.42 7.67
C GLY A 116 8.21 -15.15 7.77
N SER A 117 7.55 -15.47 6.64
CA SER A 117 6.23 -16.13 6.58
C SER A 117 6.32 -17.63 6.34
#